data_AF-A0A135UN41-F1
#
_entry.id   AF-A0A135UN41-F1
#
_cell.length_a   1.000
_cell.length_b   1.000
_cell.length_c   1.000
_cell.angle_alpha   90.00
_cell.angle_beta   90.00
_cell.angle_gamma   90.00
#
_symmetry.space_group_name_H-M   'P 1'
#
loop_
_entity.id
_entity.type
_entity.pdbx_description
1 polymer ?
#
loop_
_entity_poly.entity_id
_entity_poly.type
_entity_poly.pdbx_seq_one_letter_code
_entity_poly.pdbx_strand_id
1 'polypeptide(L)'
;MWLINVNTLELEEFIEPDFPYAILSHTWGSEEVSFQELPNRGDENVWRKAGWFTRGWTLQELLAPKAVAFYNASWQLLGSKETLSSFLSSITGIDEVILIGKASLLKVPVATRMSWASKR
;
A
#
# COMPACT_ATOMS: atom_id res chain seq x y z
N MET A 1 -10.38 9.31 -2.83
CA MET A 1 -9.94 8.41 -3.92
C MET A 1 -11.14 8.19 -4.82
N TRP A 2 -10.99 8.26 -6.14
CA TRP A 2 -12.12 7.99 -7.03
C TRP A 2 -12.18 6.50 -7.34
N LEU A 3 -13.32 5.86 -7.08
CA LEU A 3 -13.56 4.44 -7.34
C LEU A 3 -14.78 4.28 -8.25
N ILE A 4 -14.80 3.21 -9.05
CA ILE A 4 -15.99 2.85 -9.84
C ILE A 4 -16.93 2.07 -8.92
N ASN A 5 -18.15 2.55 -8.73
CA ASN A 5 -19.19 1.81 -8.03
C ASN A 5 -19.68 0.66 -8.91
N VAL A 6 -19.62 -0.58 -8.40
CA VAL A 6 -19.94 -1.79 -9.20
C VAL A 6 -21.43 -1.95 -9.52
N ASN A 7 -22.31 -1.27 -8.80
CA ASN A 7 -23.75 -1.31 -9.01
C ASN A 7 -24.21 -0.23 -10.01
N THR A 8 -23.57 0.94 -9.98
CA THR A 8 -23.93 2.08 -10.83
C THR A 8 -23.03 2.24 -12.05
N LEU A 9 -21.81 1.67 -11.99
CA LEU A 9 -20.71 1.87 -12.94
C LEU A 9 -20.24 3.33 -13.06
N GLU A 10 -20.63 4.18 -12.12
CA GLU A 10 -20.21 5.58 -12.07
C GLU A 10 -18.93 5.76 -11.25
N LEU A 11 -18.16 6.79 -11.61
CA LEU A 11 -16.98 7.19 -10.84
C LEU A 11 -17.44 8.01 -9.64
N GLU A 12 -17.17 7.52 -8.43
CA GLU A 12 -17.58 8.17 -7.18
C GLU A 12 -16.36 8.60 -6.37
N GLU A 13 -16.41 9.83 -5.82
CA GLU A 13 -15.39 10.28 -4.90
C GLU A 13 -15.57 9.60 -3.54
N PHE A 14 -14.58 8.79 -3.20
CA PHE A 14 -14.58 7.94 -2.03
C PHE A 14 -13.59 8.49 -1.00
N ILE A 15 -14.11 9.10 0.06
CA ILE A 15 -13.32 9.72 1.13
C ILE A 15 -13.37 8.78 2.33
N GLU A 16 -12.49 7.78 2.33
CA GLU A 16 -12.34 6.75 3.37
C GLU A 16 -13.56 5.81 3.51
N PRO A 17 -13.37 4.49 3.40
CA PRO A 17 -14.47 3.56 3.61
C PRO A 17 -14.84 3.49 5.09
N ASP A 18 -16.15 3.52 5.34
CA ASP A 18 -16.75 3.17 6.64
C ASP A 18 -16.80 1.65 6.88
N PHE A 19 -16.31 0.85 5.95
CA PHE A 19 -16.32 -0.62 6.01
C PHE A 19 -14.94 -1.23 5.66
N PRO A 20 -14.57 -2.35 6.28
CA PRO A 20 -13.35 -3.07 5.92
C PRO A 20 -13.46 -3.57 4.46
N TYR A 21 -12.41 -3.35 3.67
CA TYR A 21 -12.32 -3.78 2.28
C TYR A 21 -10.93 -4.35 2.02
N ALA A 22 -10.84 -5.30 1.09
CA ALA A 22 -9.58 -5.87 0.64
C ALA A 22 -9.29 -5.37 -0.78
N ILE A 23 -8.09 -4.88 -1.01
CA ILE A 23 -7.61 -4.56 -2.36
C ILE A 23 -6.93 -5.82 -2.89
N LEU A 24 -7.54 -6.42 -3.91
CA LEU A 24 -6.94 -7.52 -4.66
C LEU A 24 -6.13 -6.93 -5.82
N SER A 25 -4.85 -6.63 -5.56
CA SER A 25 -3.94 -6.17 -6.62
C SER A 25 -3.52 -7.38 -7.47
N HIS A 26 -4.20 -7.58 -8.60
CA HIS A 26 -3.92 -8.65 -9.56
C HIS A 26 -3.12 -8.11 -10.74
N THR A 27 -1.81 -8.29 -10.71
CA THR A 27 -1.02 -8.71 -11.88
C THR A 27 0.32 -9.19 -11.35
N TRP A 28 0.53 -10.50 -11.25
CA TRP A 28 1.86 -11.05 -11.02
C TRP A 28 2.51 -11.24 -12.40
N GLY A 29 3.44 -10.36 -12.76
CA GLY A 29 4.28 -10.58 -13.94
C GLY A 29 5.34 -11.65 -13.68
N SER A 30 5.86 -12.31 -14.71
CA SER A 30 6.89 -13.36 -14.59
C SER A 30 8.24 -12.87 -14.05
N GLU A 31 8.49 -11.57 -14.02
CA GLU A 31 9.71 -10.95 -13.47
C GLU A 31 9.53 -10.36 -12.08
N GLU A 32 8.33 -10.45 -11.49
CA GLU A 32 8.05 -9.88 -10.18
C GLU A 32 8.22 -10.92 -9.09
N VAL A 33 8.99 -10.55 -8.06
CA VAL A 33 9.04 -11.34 -6.83
C VAL A 33 7.63 -11.44 -6.28
N SER A 34 7.09 -12.64 -6.27
CA SER A 34 5.75 -12.83 -5.79
C SER A 34 5.72 -12.59 -4.28
N PHE A 35 4.64 -12.10 -3.70
CA PHE A 35 4.55 -11.98 -2.25
C PHE A 35 4.70 -13.37 -1.57
N GLN A 36 4.49 -14.44 -2.34
CA GLN A 36 4.73 -15.85 -1.98
C GLN A 36 6.22 -16.17 -1.79
N GLU A 37 7.11 -15.45 -2.45
CA GLU A 37 8.57 -15.60 -2.38
C GLU A 37 9.20 -14.71 -1.29
N LEU A 38 8.39 -13.90 -0.61
CA LEU A 38 8.86 -13.14 0.56
C LEU A 38 9.17 -14.13 1.68
N PRO A 39 10.44 -14.27 2.10
CA PRO A 39 10.77 -15.14 3.21
C PRO A 39 10.06 -14.62 4.46
N ASN A 40 9.61 -15.57 5.31
CA ASN A 40 9.07 -15.30 6.64
C ASN A 40 9.91 -14.21 7.33
N ARG A 41 9.30 -13.04 7.57
CA ARG A 41 9.83 -11.88 8.34
C ARG A 41 11.37 -11.89 8.49
N GLY A 42 12.10 -11.32 7.54
CA GLY A 42 13.54 -11.11 7.79
C GLY A 42 14.38 -10.54 6.65
N ASP A 43 14.03 -10.78 5.38
CA ASP A 43 14.88 -10.31 4.27
C ASP A 43 14.32 -9.04 3.62
N GLU A 44 14.73 -7.89 4.15
CA GLU A 44 14.37 -6.56 3.62
C GLU A 44 14.70 -6.41 2.12
N ASN A 45 15.70 -7.14 1.61
CA ASN A 45 16.10 -7.04 0.20
C ASN A 45 15.06 -7.64 -0.75
N VAL A 46 14.30 -8.65 -0.30
CA VAL A 46 13.28 -9.30 -1.14
C VAL A 46 12.05 -8.40 -1.27
N TRP A 47 11.63 -7.78 -0.17
CA TRP A 47 10.56 -6.78 -0.17
C TRP A 47 10.89 -5.53 -0.99
N ARG A 48 12.14 -5.04 -0.97
CA ARG A 48 12.58 -3.92 -1.82
C ARG A 48 12.52 -4.25 -3.32
N LYS A 49 12.61 -5.53 -3.68
CA LYS A 49 12.48 -6.02 -5.06
C LYS A 49 11.04 -6.38 -5.44
N ALA A 50 10.09 -6.37 -4.50
CA ALA A 50 8.71 -6.66 -4.81
C ALA A 50 8.12 -5.57 -5.71
N GLY A 51 7.60 -5.98 -6.88
CA GLY A 51 7.02 -5.08 -7.88
C GLY A 51 5.87 -4.22 -7.36
N TRP A 52 5.24 -4.61 -6.24
CA TRP A 52 4.25 -3.78 -5.57
C TRP A 52 4.82 -2.40 -5.18
N PHE A 53 6.05 -2.29 -4.69
CA PHE A 53 6.60 -0.98 -4.28
C PHE A 53 7.06 -0.09 -5.44
N THR A 54 7.19 -0.63 -6.65
CA THR A 54 7.60 0.10 -7.86
C THR A 54 6.41 0.50 -8.75
N ARG A 55 5.18 0.11 -8.39
CA ARG A 55 3.98 0.47 -9.15
C ARG A 55 3.38 1.79 -8.70
N GLY A 56 2.95 2.64 -9.64
CA GLY A 56 2.39 3.96 -9.33
C GLY A 56 1.11 3.92 -8.46
N TRP A 57 0.30 2.87 -8.56
CA TRP A 57 -0.99 2.75 -7.86
C TRP A 57 -0.89 2.30 -6.39
N THR A 58 0.21 1.66 -5.99
CA THR A 58 0.34 1.09 -4.64
C THR A 58 0.47 2.14 -3.55
N LEU A 59 0.83 3.37 -3.91
CA LEU A 59 0.76 4.52 -3.02
C LEU A 59 -0.68 4.80 -2.56
N GLN A 60 -1.65 4.70 -3.47
CA GLN A 60 -3.06 4.89 -3.13
C GLN A 60 -3.59 3.71 -2.32
N GLU A 61 -3.21 2.49 -2.70
CA GLU A 61 -3.57 1.27 -1.96
C GLU A 61 -3.03 1.27 -0.53
N LEU A 62 -1.89 1.93 -0.27
CA LEU A 62 -1.29 2.04 1.05
C LEU A 62 -1.88 3.18 1.90
N LEU A 63 -2.14 4.33 1.28
CA LEU A 63 -2.53 5.56 1.98
C LEU A 63 -4.03 5.73 2.16
N ALA A 64 -4.86 5.19 1.26
CA ALA A 64 -6.31 5.38 1.31
C ALA A 64 -7.02 4.56 2.42
N PRO A 65 -6.63 3.30 2.72
CA PRO A 65 -7.24 2.54 3.80
C PRO A 65 -6.72 2.95 5.19
N LYS A 66 -7.62 2.98 6.19
CA LYS A 66 -7.25 3.19 7.60
C LYS A 66 -6.38 2.05 8.14
N ALA A 67 -6.73 0.81 7.83
CA ALA A 67 -5.97 -0.38 8.18
C ALA A 67 -5.66 -1.20 6.92
N VAL A 68 -4.46 -1.77 6.84
CA VAL A 68 -4.03 -2.69 5.77
C VAL A 68 -3.36 -3.89 6.42
N ALA A 69 -3.76 -5.09 6.00
CA ALA A 69 -3.14 -6.34 6.41
C ALA A 69 -2.50 -7.02 5.20
N PHE A 70 -1.29 -7.53 5.38
CA PHE A 70 -0.48 -8.14 4.34
C PHE A 70 -0.43 -9.65 4.54
N TYR A 71 -0.81 -10.40 3.51
CA TYR A 71 -0.91 -11.86 3.54
C TYR A 71 -0.13 -12.50 2.40
N ASN A 72 0.50 -13.65 2.66
CA ASN A 72 1.13 -14.43 1.60
C ASN A 72 0.13 -15.27 0.80
N ALA A 73 0.56 -15.90 -0.28
CA ALA A 73 -0.36 -16.71 -1.09
C ALA A 73 -0.91 -17.94 -0.38
N SER A 74 -0.25 -18.37 0.69
CA SER A 74 -0.78 -19.37 1.61
C SER A 74 -1.78 -18.77 2.61
N TRP A 75 -2.22 -17.52 2.40
CA TRP A 75 -3.10 -16.75 3.28
C TRP A 75 -2.57 -16.58 4.71
N GLN A 76 -1.25 -16.65 4.89
CA GLN A 76 -0.62 -16.41 6.19
C GLN A 76 -0.36 -14.91 6.37
N LEU A 77 -0.79 -14.38 7.52
CA LEU A 77 -0.60 -12.98 7.89
C LEU A 77 0.90 -12.68 8.12
N LEU A 78 1.47 -11.75 7.35
CA LEU A 78 2.84 -11.28 7.55
C LEU A 78 2.91 -10.09 8.52
N GLY A 79 1.87 -9.25 8.51
CA GLY A 79 1.73 -8.10 9.40
C GLY A 79 0.66 -7.12 8.92
N SER A 80 0.41 -6.09 9.71
CA SER A 80 -0.40 -4.94 9.34
C SER A 80 0.47 -3.71 9.06
N LYS A 81 -0.13 -2.69 8.45
CA LYS A 81 0.45 -1.36 8.25
C LYS A 81 1.03 -0.76 9.53
N GLU A 82 0.37 -0.99 10.66
CA GLU A 82 0.83 -0.54 11.98
C GLU A 82 2.05 -1.31 12.44
N THR A 83 2.06 -2.65 12.27
CA THR A 83 3.21 -3.47 12.68
C THR A 83 4.42 -3.34 11.75
N LEU A 84 4.20 -2.89 10.51
CA LEU A 84 5.22 -2.76 9.47
C LEU A 84 5.55 -1.29 9.14
N SER A 85 5.08 -0.32 9.92
CA SER A 85 5.18 1.12 9.57
C SER A 85 6.62 1.57 9.31
N SER A 86 7.54 1.21 10.19
CA SER A 86 8.95 1.57 10.07
C SER A 86 9.58 0.99 8.81
N PHE A 87 9.25 -0.26 8.53
CA PHE A 87 9.70 -0.94 7.33
C PHE A 87 9.14 -0.32 6.05
N LEU A 88 7.83 -0.09 6.00
CA LEU A 88 7.13 0.55 4.89
C LEU A 88 7.65 1.98 4.66
N SER A 89 7.95 2.73 5.71
CA SER A 89 8.58 4.06 5.63
C SER A 89 9.95 3.98 4.97
N SER A 90 10.78 3.00 5.34
CA SER A 90 12.13 2.81 4.76
C SER A 90 12.14 2.49 3.25
N ILE A 91 11.02 1.98 2.72
CA ILE A 91 10.87 1.66 1.29
C ILE A 91 10.19 2.82 0.56
N THR A 92 9.12 3.36 1.12
CA THR A 92 8.23 4.32 0.44
C THR A 92 8.65 5.78 0.61
N GLY A 93 9.45 6.09 1.65
CA GLY A 93 9.77 7.46 2.06
C GLY A 93 8.59 8.21 2.70
N ILE A 94 7.52 7.50 3.05
CA ILE A 94 6.34 8.06 3.71
C ILE A 94 6.52 7.95 5.22
N ASP A 95 6.34 9.05 5.94
CA ASP A 95 6.44 9.06 7.40
C ASP A 95 5.49 8.04 8.05
N GLU A 96 5.98 7.36 9.09
CA GLU A 96 5.22 6.34 9.81
C GLU A 96 3.89 6.87 10.34
N VAL A 97 3.88 8.12 10.83
CA VAL A 97 2.67 8.78 11.37
C VAL A 97 1.61 9.01 10.30
N ILE A 98 2.01 9.19 9.04
CA ILE A 98 1.11 9.29 7.90
C ILE A 98 0.60 7.90 7.52
N LEU A 99 1.50 6.90 7.45
CA LEU A 99 1.13 5.52 7.14
C LEU A 99 0.06 4.99 8.09
N ILE A 100 0.21 5.18 9.41
CA ILE A 100 -0.74 4.68 10.41
C ILE A 100 -1.95 5.61 10.64
N GLY A 101 -2.12 6.65 9.81
CA GLY A 101 -3.26 7.57 9.90
C GLY A 101 -3.30 8.46 11.14
N LYS A 102 -2.18 8.61 11.87
CA LYS A 102 -2.07 9.53 13.02
C LYS A 102 -1.87 10.99 12.61
N ALA A 103 -1.47 11.24 11.37
CA ALA A 103 -1.35 12.57 10.79
C ALA A 103 -2.12 12.66 9.47
N SER A 104 -2.70 13.85 9.20
CA SER A 104 -3.51 14.07 8.01
C SER A 104 -2.64 14.30 6.77
N LEU A 105 -2.94 13.59 5.69
CA LEU A 105 -2.34 13.78 4.37
C LEU A 105 -2.52 15.19 3.80
N LEU A 106 -3.59 15.89 4.18
CA LEU A 106 -3.89 17.25 3.71
C LEU A 106 -2.89 18.29 4.24
N LYS A 107 -2.22 17.98 5.36
CA LYS A 107 -1.19 18.85 5.94
C LYS A 107 0.19 18.62 5.32
N VAL A 108 0.34 17.57 4.51
CA VAL A 108 1.60 17.25 3.84
C VAL A 108 1.71 18.08 2.55
N PRO A 109 2.81 18.84 2.35
CA PRO A 109 3.03 19.61 1.14
C PRO A 109 2.86 18.75 -0.12
N VAL A 110 2.27 19.33 -1.17
CA VAL A 110 2.07 18.63 -2.45
C VAL A 110 3.39 18.08 -2.97
N ALA A 111 4.49 18.85 -2.90
CA ALA A 111 5.81 18.41 -3.35
C ALA A 111 6.30 17.14 -2.63
N THR A 112 6.05 17.02 -1.31
CA THR A 112 6.37 15.81 -0.53
C THR A 112 5.50 14.63 -0.93
N ARG A 113 4.19 14.87 -1.17
CA ARG A 113 3.30 13.80 -1.66
C ARG A 113 3.71 13.31 -3.05
N MET A 114 4.16 14.21 -3.91
CA MET A 114 4.67 13.88 -5.24
C MET A 114 6.04 13.18 -5.17
N SER A 115 6.89 13.51 -4.19
CA SER A 115 8.20 12.84 -4.04
C SER A 115 8.06 11.37 -3.66
N TRP A 116 6.98 10.97 -2.99
CA TRP A 116 6.72 9.54 -2.73
C TRP A 116 6.55 8.75 -4.01
N ALA A 117 6.03 9.36 -5.08
CA ALA A 117 5.85 8.71 -6.38
C ALA A 117 7.10 8.79 -7.29
N SER A 118 8.10 9.62 -6.96
CA SER A 118 9.19 9.95 -7.90
C SER A 118 10.22 8.85 -8.14
N LYS A 119 10.25 7.83 -7.27
CA LYS A 119 11.18 6.69 -7.36
C LYS A 119 10.49 5.40 -7.84
N ARG A 120 9.26 5.51 -8.35
CA ARG A 120 8.46 4.39 -8.86
C ARG A 120 8.35 4.48 -10.37
#